data_AF-A0A091HBA7-F1
#
_entry.id   AF-A0A091HBA7-F1
#
_cell.length_a   1.000
_cell.length_b   1.000
_cell.length_c   1.000
_cell.angle_alpha   90.00
_cell.angle_beta   90.00
_cell.angle_gamma   90.00
#
_symmetry.space_group_name_H-M   'P 1'
#
loop_
_entity.id
_entity.type
_entity.pdbx_description
1 polymer ?
#
loop_
_entity_poly.entity_id
_entity_poly.type
_entity_poly.pdbx_seq_one_letter_code
_entity_poly.pdbx_strand_id
1 'polypeptide(L)'
;LLGAALLLCLLGVLHALMVDEKDDVFKRTACPAFLMFDNAAYLAGMTFELPCKCKPEEVSSVTWYFQRNVDSPKIQVLTDFAGTMLIDSSHVRTGSNVLKRFSIRLFSLIVFRAQARDSGHYLCGTKEGDFFYGYDVDIQPSQHIVVAFLDRGQHVQENYTEKDFSLFTAFWDWTRCDRCGVRGEQRRIGLCYVQSAQLDPRYRTALPNVTSCGSRAVPAPFQRASHLRAPEVAIRSCQSRCLAKEVAKAGLQAIANVVSKVGQKPWQPPIPTQF
;
A
#
# COMPACT_ATOMS: atom_id res chain seq x y z
N LEU A 1 41.03 -37.73 -11.77
CA LEU A 1 39.94 -37.70 -10.76
C LEU A 1 39.77 -36.33 -10.09
N LEU A 2 40.85 -35.60 -9.72
CA LEU A 2 40.73 -34.25 -9.15
C LEU A 2 40.19 -33.16 -10.12
N GLY A 3 40.45 -33.25 -11.42
CA GLY A 3 40.00 -32.25 -12.41
C GLY A 3 38.48 -32.25 -12.65
N ALA A 4 37.82 -33.40 -12.50
CA ALA A 4 36.36 -33.51 -12.69
C ALA A 4 35.58 -32.91 -11.50
N ALA A 5 36.11 -33.05 -10.28
CA ALA A 5 35.50 -32.47 -9.08
C ALA A 5 35.60 -30.92 -9.08
N LEU A 6 36.70 -30.37 -9.59
CA LEU A 6 36.88 -28.92 -9.74
C LEU A 6 35.94 -28.31 -10.80
N LEU A 7 35.69 -29.01 -11.91
CA LEU A 7 34.71 -28.58 -12.91
C LEU A 7 33.28 -28.63 -12.38
N LEU A 8 32.91 -29.68 -11.63
CA LEU A 8 31.59 -29.80 -10.99
C LEU A 8 31.38 -28.73 -9.90
N CYS A 9 32.42 -28.37 -9.15
CA CYS A 9 32.37 -27.24 -8.20
C CYS A 9 32.19 -25.90 -8.92
N LEU A 10 32.88 -25.67 -10.05
CA LEU A 10 32.71 -24.44 -10.83
C LEU A 10 31.32 -24.36 -11.49
N LEU A 11 30.78 -25.48 -11.99
CA LEU A 11 29.40 -25.56 -12.50
C LEU A 11 28.34 -25.38 -11.41
N GLY A 12 28.62 -25.85 -10.18
CA GLY A 12 27.74 -25.65 -9.02
C GLY A 12 27.76 -24.21 -8.49
N VAL A 13 28.92 -23.53 -8.54
CA VAL A 13 29.05 -22.11 -8.18
C VAL A 13 28.44 -21.20 -9.26
N LEU A 14 28.52 -21.56 -10.54
CA LEU A 14 27.82 -20.83 -11.61
C LEU A 14 26.29 -20.95 -11.51
N HIS A 15 25.75 -22.11 -11.07
CA HIS A 15 24.31 -22.22 -10.79
C HIS A 15 23.85 -21.46 -9.55
N ALA A 16 24.75 -21.19 -8.59
CA ALA A 16 24.45 -20.38 -7.40
C ALA A 16 24.49 -18.86 -7.66
N LEU A 17 24.99 -18.44 -8.82
CA LEU A 17 24.93 -17.06 -9.33
C LEU A 17 23.79 -16.84 -10.33
N MET A 18 22.75 -17.69 -10.27
CA MET A 18 21.43 -17.31 -10.76
C MET A 18 20.95 -16.16 -9.88
N VAL A 19 21.37 -14.95 -10.25
CA VAL A 19 20.65 -13.71 -9.96
C VAL A 19 19.20 -14.07 -10.18
N ASP A 20 18.41 -13.99 -9.11
CA ASP A 20 16.96 -13.95 -9.19
C ASP A 20 16.67 -12.76 -10.11
N GLU A 21 16.60 -13.01 -11.42
CA GLU A 21 15.94 -12.15 -12.37
C GLU A 21 14.54 -12.05 -11.80
N LYS A 22 14.32 -11.00 -11.00
CA LYS A 22 12.99 -10.55 -10.62
C LYS A 22 12.27 -10.39 -11.94
N ASP A 23 11.53 -11.45 -12.29
CA ASP A 23 10.75 -11.55 -13.50
C ASP A 23 10.07 -10.21 -13.69
N ASP A 24 10.31 -9.62 -14.86
CA ASP A 24 9.72 -8.36 -15.28
C ASP A 24 8.23 -8.41 -14.91
N VAL A 25 7.83 -7.66 -13.88
CA VAL A 25 6.49 -7.74 -13.26
C VAL A 25 5.40 -7.53 -14.32
N PHE A 26 5.76 -6.85 -15.41
CA PHE A 26 4.91 -6.58 -16.57
C PHE A 26 4.69 -7.79 -17.50
N LYS A 27 5.58 -8.80 -17.53
CA LYS A 27 5.42 -10.00 -18.37
C LYS A 27 4.34 -10.97 -17.89
N ARG A 28 3.91 -10.86 -16.62
CA ARG A 28 2.95 -11.80 -16.01
C ARG A 28 1.51 -11.30 -15.99
N THR A 29 1.25 -10.02 -16.29
CA THR A 29 -0.10 -9.44 -16.16
C THR A 29 -0.43 -8.51 -17.32
N ALA A 30 -1.31 -8.97 -18.20
CA ALA A 30 -1.87 -8.15 -19.26
C ALA A 30 -2.67 -6.99 -18.67
N CYS A 31 -2.54 -5.81 -19.28
CA CYS A 31 -3.36 -4.67 -18.89
C CYS A 31 -4.84 -4.92 -19.20
N PRO A 32 -5.76 -4.40 -18.37
CA PRO A 32 -7.18 -4.39 -18.68
C PRO A 32 -7.45 -3.71 -20.03
N ALA A 33 -8.41 -4.21 -20.81
CA ALA A 33 -8.80 -3.61 -22.08
C ALA A 33 -9.40 -2.20 -21.95
N PHE A 34 -9.91 -1.87 -20.75
CA PHE A 34 -10.44 -0.55 -20.40
C PHE A 34 -9.76 -0.07 -19.13
N LEU A 35 -9.56 1.24 -19.00
CA LEU A 35 -8.96 1.83 -17.80
C LEU A 35 -9.87 1.60 -16.60
N MET A 36 -9.38 0.80 -15.65
CA MET A 36 -10.03 0.50 -14.38
C MET A 36 -9.21 1.09 -13.23
N PHE A 37 -9.89 1.38 -12.12
CA PHE A 37 -9.24 2.01 -10.96
C PHE A 37 -9.25 1.07 -9.76
N ASP A 38 -8.09 0.63 -9.31
CA ASP A 38 -8.00 -0.12 -8.06
C ASP A 38 -8.17 0.85 -6.87
N ASN A 39 -9.09 0.53 -5.96
CA ASN A 39 -9.26 1.32 -4.75
C ASN A 39 -8.07 1.12 -3.79
N ALA A 40 -7.51 2.22 -3.30
CA ALA A 40 -6.49 2.22 -2.26
C ALA A 40 -6.82 3.29 -1.21
N ALA A 41 -6.66 2.96 0.08
CA ALA A 41 -7.02 3.85 1.18
C ALA A 41 -5.86 4.03 2.15
N TYR A 42 -5.61 5.27 2.57
CA TYR A 42 -4.53 5.63 3.47
C TYR A 42 -4.99 6.67 4.51
N LEU A 43 -4.29 6.73 5.64
CA LEU A 43 -4.47 7.82 6.59
C LEU A 43 -3.58 9.01 6.19
N ALA A 44 -4.08 10.23 6.35
CA ALA A 44 -3.26 11.43 6.20
C ALA A 44 -2.02 11.38 7.12
N GLY A 45 -0.88 11.81 6.59
CA GLY A 45 0.44 11.76 7.21
C GLY A 45 1.28 10.55 6.81
N MET A 46 0.67 9.50 6.24
CA MET A 46 1.39 8.29 5.81
C MET A 46 2.20 8.50 4.53
N THR A 47 3.17 7.61 4.31
CA THR A 47 3.82 7.45 3.01
C THR A 47 3.27 6.18 2.38
N PHE A 48 2.93 6.23 1.10
CA PHE A 48 2.41 5.06 0.38
C PHE A 48 3.09 4.89 -0.97
N GLU A 49 3.08 3.66 -1.48
CA GLU A 49 3.61 3.29 -2.78
C GLU A 49 2.47 2.76 -3.67
N LEU A 50 2.41 3.24 -4.91
CA LEU A 50 1.52 2.76 -5.95
C LEU A 50 2.36 2.11 -7.06
N PRO A 51 2.41 0.78 -7.17
CA PRO A 51 3.08 0.13 -8.27
C PRO A 51 2.27 0.25 -9.56
N CYS A 52 2.91 0.56 -10.68
CA CYS A 52 2.26 0.37 -11.98
C CYS A 52 2.23 -1.14 -12.26
N LYS A 53 1.05 -1.77 -12.22
CA LYS A 53 0.93 -3.24 -12.24
C LYS A 53 1.04 -3.86 -13.63
N CYS A 54 0.90 -3.07 -14.68
CA CYS A 54 0.92 -3.55 -16.06
C CYS A 54 1.42 -2.42 -16.98
N LYS A 55 2.01 -2.80 -18.12
CA LYS A 55 2.49 -1.88 -19.16
C LYS A 55 2.62 -2.67 -20.48
N PRO A 56 2.28 -2.09 -21.65
CA PRO A 56 2.57 -2.72 -22.94
C PRO A 56 4.07 -2.97 -23.12
N GLU A 57 4.42 -4.02 -23.88
CA GLU A 57 5.82 -4.44 -24.10
C GLU A 57 6.64 -3.37 -24.83
N GLU A 58 6.00 -2.57 -25.68
CA GLU A 58 6.64 -1.57 -26.53
C GLU A 58 7.05 -0.31 -25.76
N VAL A 59 6.52 -0.13 -24.55
CA VAL A 59 6.80 1.03 -23.72
C VAL A 59 8.07 0.73 -22.92
N SER A 60 9.00 1.69 -22.78
CA SER A 60 10.23 1.50 -22.00
C SER A 60 10.20 2.20 -20.63
N SER A 61 9.41 3.27 -20.50
CA SER A 61 9.29 4.09 -19.28
C SER A 61 7.84 4.33 -18.89
N VAL A 62 7.59 4.57 -17.60
CA VAL A 62 6.26 4.89 -17.09
C VAL A 62 6.21 6.33 -16.61
N THR A 63 5.19 7.06 -17.05
CA THR A 63 4.85 8.40 -16.55
C THR A 63 3.66 8.31 -15.62
N TRP A 64 3.73 9.01 -14.48
CA TRP A 64 2.62 9.09 -13.54
C TRP A 64 1.83 10.39 -13.71
N TYR A 65 0.52 10.30 -13.55
CA TYR A 65 -0.40 11.42 -13.64
C TYR A 65 -1.32 11.42 -12.41
N PHE A 66 -1.68 12.61 -11.95
CA PHE A 66 -2.63 12.83 -10.87
C PHE A 66 -3.81 13.66 -11.36
N GLN A 67 -5.01 13.17 -11.11
CA GLN A 67 -6.25 13.85 -11.43
C GLN A 67 -7.17 13.82 -10.21
N ARG A 68 -7.61 14.98 -9.73
CA ARG A 68 -8.46 15.03 -8.52
C ARG A 68 -9.87 14.50 -8.76
N ASN A 69 -10.44 14.83 -9.93
CA ASN A 69 -11.78 14.40 -10.36
C ASN A 69 -11.66 13.93 -11.81
N VAL A 70 -12.26 12.79 -12.15
CA VAL A 70 -12.30 12.26 -13.54
C VAL A 70 -12.84 13.29 -14.52
N ASP A 71 -13.83 14.08 -14.11
CA ASP A 71 -14.46 15.10 -14.96
C ASP A 71 -13.66 16.41 -15.06
N SER A 72 -12.55 16.52 -14.32
CA SER A 72 -11.71 17.72 -14.39
C SER A 72 -10.73 17.61 -15.56
N PRO A 73 -10.66 18.62 -16.45
CA PRO A 73 -9.64 18.64 -17.52
C PRO A 73 -8.22 18.84 -16.98
N LYS A 74 -8.06 19.08 -15.67
CA LYS A 74 -6.77 19.34 -15.02
C LYS A 74 -6.12 18.02 -14.58
N ILE A 75 -5.42 17.39 -15.51
CA ILE A 75 -4.49 16.28 -15.22
C ILE A 75 -3.11 16.87 -14.94
N GLN A 76 -2.53 16.54 -13.79
CA GLN A 76 -1.19 16.95 -13.40
C GLN A 76 -0.20 15.82 -13.71
N VAL A 77 0.88 16.12 -14.42
CA VAL A 77 1.96 15.14 -14.65
C VAL A 77 2.88 15.11 -13.43
N LEU A 78 3.04 13.93 -12.83
CA LEU A 78 3.99 13.66 -11.75
C LEU A 78 5.31 13.20 -12.39
N THR A 79 6.24 14.12 -12.64
CA THR A 79 7.48 13.82 -13.37
C THR A 79 8.67 13.53 -12.46
N ASP A 80 9.36 12.44 -12.75
CA ASP A 80 10.76 12.19 -12.39
C ASP A 80 11.41 11.51 -13.60
N PHE A 81 11.80 12.28 -14.60
CA PHE A 81 12.40 11.75 -15.84
C PHE A 81 13.80 11.15 -15.62
N ALA A 82 14.37 11.23 -14.41
CA ALA A 82 15.75 10.86 -14.15
C ALA A 82 15.93 9.85 -13.00
N GLY A 83 14.86 9.41 -12.34
CA GLY A 83 14.92 8.57 -11.14
C GLY A 83 15.67 9.18 -9.96
N THR A 84 16.05 10.47 -10.01
CA THR A 84 17.05 11.07 -9.09
C THR A 84 16.45 12.00 -8.05
N MET A 85 15.15 12.26 -8.07
CA MET A 85 14.50 13.04 -7.00
C MET A 85 14.27 12.16 -5.77
N LEU A 86 15.36 11.85 -5.06
CA LEU A 86 15.30 11.45 -3.65
C LEU A 86 14.87 12.67 -2.84
N ILE A 87 13.56 12.87 -2.66
CA ILE A 87 13.09 13.85 -1.69
C ILE A 87 13.40 13.27 -0.30
N ASP A 88 14.37 13.87 0.40
CA ASP A 88 14.55 13.58 1.82
C ASP A 88 13.27 13.98 2.56
N SER A 89 12.56 12.97 3.06
CA SER A 89 11.31 13.11 3.80
C SER A 89 11.44 14.06 5.00
N SER A 90 12.65 14.28 5.52
CA SER A 90 12.94 15.21 6.63
C SER A 90 12.60 16.67 6.27
N HIS A 91 12.74 17.06 5.00
CA HIS A 91 12.58 18.44 4.51
C HIS A 91 11.18 18.75 3.95
N VAL A 92 10.27 17.77 3.96
CA VAL A 92 8.92 17.91 3.38
C VAL A 92 7.96 18.62 4.34
N ARG A 93 7.65 19.89 4.11
CA ARG A 93 6.66 20.62 4.93
C ARG A 93 5.22 20.12 4.70
N THR A 94 4.49 19.89 5.79
CA THR A 94 3.03 19.64 5.78
C THR A 94 2.32 20.80 5.07
N GLY A 95 1.37 20.50 4.18
CA GLY A 95 0.68 21.53 3.40
C GLY A 95 1.35 21.91 2.07
N SER A 96 2.38 21.20 1.62
CA SER A 96 2.91 21.31 0.24
C SER A 96 2.11 20.49 -0.79
N ASN A 97 2.08 20.95 -2.05
CA ASN A 97 1.44 20.23 -3.18
C ASN A 97 2.06 18.82 -3.33
N VAL A 98 1.27 17.80 -3.71
CA VAL A 98 1.74 16.44 -4.01
C VAL A 98 2.97 16.45 -4.93
N LEU A 99 3.04 17.39 -5.88
CA LEU A 99 4.17 17.60 -6.79
C LEU A 99 5.53 17.84 -6.09
N LYS A 100 5.54 18.18 -4.81
CA LYS A 100 6.76 18.39 -4.01
C LYS A 100 7.03 17.27 -3.01
N ARG A 101 6.24 16.19 -3.07
CA ARG A 101 6.21 15.11 -2.07
C ARG A 101 6.10 13.73 -2.70
N PHE A 102 6.63 13.53 -3.89
CA PHE A 102 6.65 12.22 -4.51
C PHE A 102 8.04 11.84 -5.01
N SER A 103 8.25 10.55 -5.22
CA SER A 103 9.42 9.96 -5.89
C SER A 103 8.93 8.85 -6.80
N ILE A 104 9.64 8.56 -7.89
CA ILE A 104 9.36 7.39 -8.74
C ILE A 104 10.50 6.39 -8.58
N ARG A 105 10.19 5.14 -8.26
CA ARG A 105 11.17 4.05 -8.07
C ARG A 105 10.66 2.81 -8.76
N LEU A 106 11.44 2.26 -9.70
CA LEU A 106 11.10 1.01 -10.39
C LEU A 106 9.65 1.02 -10.94
N PHE A 107 9.25 2.13 -11.58
CA PHE A 107 7.90 2.39 -12.11
C PHE A 107 6.78 2.57 -11.07
N SER A 108 7.06 2.42 -9.77
CA SER A 108 6.15 2.78 -8.69
C SER A 108 6.21 4.26 -8.34
N LEU A 109 5.06 4.82 -8.01
CA LEU A 109 4.95 6.16 -7.42
C LEU A 109 4.96 6.05 -5.90
N ILE A 110 5.85 6.76 -5.24
CA ILE A 110 5.90 6.88 -3.78
C ILE A 110 5.45 8.28 -3.41
N VAL A 111 4.42 8.41 -2.58
CA VAL A 111 3.91 9.70 -2.09
C VAL A 111 4.18 9.82 -0.60
N PHE A 112 4.93 10.86 -0.21
CA PHE A 112 5.31 11.13 1.17
C PHE A 112 4.33 12.04 1.89
N ARG A 113 4.10 11.77 3.17
CA ARG A 113 3.28 12.60 4.08
C ARG A 113 1.95 13.01 3.43
N ALA A 114 1.21 12.01 2.98
CA ALA A 114 -0.06 12.11 2.28
C ALA A 114 -1.04 13.07 2.98
N GLN A 115 -1.82 13.81 2.21
CA GLN A 115 -2.83 14.74 2.74
C GLN A 115 -4.18 14.41 2.14
N ALA A 116 -5.27 14.69 2.85
CA ALA A 116 -6.63 14.38 2.37
C ALA A 116 -6.96 15.01 1.01
N ARG A 117 -6.30 16.12 0.65
CA ARG A 117 -6.44 16.77 -0.67
C ARG A 117 -5.66 16.12 -1.81
N ASP A 118 -4.81 15.16 -1.48
CA ASP A 118 -4.07 14.33 -2.43
C ASP A 118 -4.93 13.11 -2.83
N SER A 119 -6.15 12.94 -2.28
CA SER A 119 -7.11 11.95 -2.77
C SER A 119 -7.51 12.24 -4.22
N GLY A 120 -7.70 11.18 -5.00
CA GLY A 120 -8.04 11.26 -6.41
C GLY A 120 -7.46 10.09 -7.20
N HIS A 121 -7.45 10.26 -8.52
CA HIS A 121 -6.98 9.25 -9.46
C HIS A 121 -5.50 9.40 -9.73
N TYR A 122 -4.78 8.29 -9.61
CA TYR A 122 -3.36 8.20 -9.95
C TYR A 122 -3.22 7.22 -11.11
N LEU A 123 -2.72 7.70 -12.24
CA LEU A 123 -2.66 6.97 -13.50
C LEU A 123 -1.21 6.74 -13.89
N CYS A 124 -0.87 5.53 -14.34
CA CYS A 124 0.39 5.28 -15.01
C CYS A 124 0.18 5.05 -16.51
N GLY A 125 1.03 5.64 -17.34
CA GLY A 125 0.89 5.68 -18.80
C GLY A 125 2.16 6.03 -19.55
N THR A 126 2.05 6.22 -20.88
CA THR A 126 3.12 6.79 -21.72
C THR A 126 3.32 8.28 -21.43
N LYS A 127 4.38 8.88 -21.99
CA LYS A 127 4.59 10.34 -21.96
C LYS A 127 3.57 11.08 -22.85
N GLU A 128 3.03 10.40 -23.85
CA GLU A 128 1.99 10.89 -24.76
C GLU A 128 0.60 10.95 -24.10
N GLY A 129 0.43 10.29 -22.95
CA GLY A 129 -0.84 10.28 -22.20
C GLY A 129 -1.72 9.06 -22.45
N ASP A 130 -1.16 7.97 -22.99
CA ASP A 130 -1.87 6.69 -23.09
C ASP A 130 -1.81 5.98 -21.74
N PHE A 131 -2.94 5.88 -21.05
CA PHE A 131 -3.02 5.30 -19.71
C PHE A 131 -3.24 3.80 -19.77
N PHE A 132 -2.49 3.06 -18.94
CA PHE A 132 -2.55 1.60 -18.88
C PHE A 132 -3.21 1.09 -17.61
N TYR A 133 -3.05 1.82 -16.51
CA TYR A 133 -3.49 1.39 -15.20
C TYR A 133 -3.74 2.58 -14.27
N GLY A 134 -4.69 2.44 -13.36
CA GLY A 134 -5.10 3.52 -12.47
C GLY A 134 -5.46 3.07 -11.07
N TYR A 135 -5.32 3.99 -10.12
CA TYR A 135 -5.78 3.86 -8.74
C TYR A 135 -6.81 4.94 -8.43
N ASP A 136 -7.82 4.60 -7.64
CA ASP A 136 -8.69 5.54 -6.92
C ASP A 136 -8.22 5.59 -5.47
N VAL A 137 -7.48 6.64 -5.14
CA VAL A 137 -6.81 6.79 -3.85
C VAL A 137 -7.65 7.68 -2.93
N ASP A 138 -8.04 7.12 -1.79
CA ASP A 138 -8.71 7.83 -0.71
C ASP A 138 -7.77 8.02 0.48
N ILE A 139 -7.37 9.27 0.74
CA ILE A 139 -6.60 9.66 1.92
C ILE A 139 -7.57 10.26 2.95
N GLN A 140 -7.83 9.50 4.00
CA GLN A 140 -8.75 9.91 5.05
C GLN A 140 -8.07 10.88 6.02
N PRO A 141 -8.76 11.94 6.46
CA PRO A 141 -8.17 12.96 7.31
C PRO A 141 -7.79 12.39 8.67
N SER A 142 -6.63 12.82 9.19
CA SER A 142 -6.20 12.50 10.55
C SER A 142 -6.79 13.47 11.59
N GLN A 143 -7.46 14.53 11.15
CA GLN A 143 -8.17 15.45 12.02
C GLN A 143 -9.42 14.75 12.57
N HIS A 144 -9.61 14.78 13.89
CA HIS A 144 -10.72 14.12 14.60
C HIS A 144 -10.70 12.58 14.58
N ILE A 145 -9.50 11.98 14.56
CA ILE A 145 -9.37 10.53 14.71
C ILE A 145 -9.94 10.09 16.07
N VAL A 146 -10.76 9.03 16.07
CA VAL A 146 -11.35 8.50 17.31
C VAL A 146 -10.38 7.49 17.92
N VAL A 147 -10.07 7.64 19.21
CA VAL A 147 -9.13 6.76 19.92
C VAL A 147 -9.87 5.93 20.96
N ALA A 148 -9.72 4.61 20.90
CA ALA A 148 -10.30 3.67 21.86
C ALA A 148 -9.20 2.92 22.62
N PHE A 149 -9.17 3.06 23.94
CA PHE A 149 -8.31 2.31 24.85
C PHE A 149 -9.02 1.03 25.33
N LEU A 150 -8.71 -0.09 24.68
CA LEU A 150 -9.43 -1.36 24.88
C LEU A 150 -9.32 -1.88 26.31
N ASP A 151 -8.17 -1.71 26.96
CA ASP A 151 -7.97 -2.16 28.35
C ASP A 151 -8.76 -1.33 29.38
N ARG A 152 -9.31 -0.19 28.96
CA ARG A 152 -10.17 0.67 29.79
C ARG A 152 -11.65 0.40 29.52
N GLY A 153 -11.99 -0.67 28.79
CA GLY A 153 -13.35 -0.97 28.38
C GLY A 153 -13.91 0.03 27.36
N GLN A 154 -13.06 0.83 26.70
CA GLN A 154 -13.49 1.63 25.56
C GLN A 154 -13.55 0.75 24.32
N HIS A 155 -14.49 1.05 23.44
CA HIS A 155 -14.72 0.29 22.22
C HIS A 155 -14.59 1.19 21.00
N VAL A 156 -14.18 0.58 19.89
CA VAL A 156 -14.27 1.20 18.57
C VAL A 156 -15.73 1.36 18.20
N GLN A 157 -16.04 2.28 17.29
CA GLN A 157 -17.41 2.53 16.86
C GLN A 157 -18.02 1.27 16.25
N GLU A 158 -19.28 0.98 16.59
CA GLU A 158 -20.04 -0.09 15.97
C GLU A 158 -20.30 0.22 14.49
N ASN A 159 -20.56 -0.83 13.70
CA ASN A 159 -20.89 -0.67 12.30
C ASN A 159 -22.24 0.04 12.16
N TYR A 160 -22.35 0.95 11.19
CA TYR A 160 -23.60 1.62 10.87
C TYR A 160 -24.21 0.96 9.63
N THR A 161 -25.41 0.41 9.76
CA THR A 161 -26.06 -0.32 8.66
C THR A 161 -27.40 0.31 8.34
N GLU A 162 -27.58 0.68 7.07
CA GLU A 162 -28.88 1.01 6.49
C GLU A 162 -29.29 -0.06 5.48
N LYS A 163 -30.46 0.13 4.85
CA LYS A 163 -31.02 -0.79 3.87
C LYS A 163 -30.09 -1.06 2.67
N ASP A 164 -29.44 -0.01 2.17
CA ASP A 164 -28.71 -0.04 0.89
C ASP A 164 -27.18 0.01 1.03
N PHE A 165 -26.68 0.29 2.25
CA PHE A 165 -25.25 0.33 2.53
C PHE A 165 -24.91 0.06 3.99
N SER A 166 -23.66 -0.32 4.25
CA SER A 166 -23.10 -0.41 5.59
C SER A 166 -21.77 0.35 5.67
N LEU A 167 -21.56 1.11 6.73
CA LEU A 167 -20.31 1.78 7.06
C LEU A 167 -19.63 1.07 8.21
N PHE A 168 -18.35 0.79 8.06
CA PHE A 168 -17.57 0.10 9.07
C PHE A 168 -16.12 0.57 9.03
N THR A 169 -15.37 0.26 10.09
CA THR A 169 -13.94 0.50 10.12
C THR A 169 -13.20 -0.80 9.81
N ALA A 170 -12.39 -0.79 8.74
CA ALA A 170 -11.44 -1.87 8.52
C ALA A 170 -10.11 -1.50 9.19
N PHE A 171 -9.68 -2.33 10.14
CA PHE A 171 -8.44 -2.12 10.88
C PHE A 171 -7.27 -2.84 10.21
N TRP A 172 -6.12 -2.16 10.21
CA TRP A 172 -4.84 -2.79 9.95
C TRP A 172 -4.43 -3.70 11.10
N ASP A 173 -3.38 -4.47 10.86
CA ASP A 173 -2.79 -5.32 11.88
C ASP A 173 -2.28 -4.51 13.07
N TRP A 174 -2.26 -5.16 14.22
CA TRP A 174 -1.63 -4.59 15.41
C TRP A 174 -0.15 -4.33 15.15
N THR A 175 0.32 -3.16 15.56
CA THR A 175 1.76 -2.88 15.61
C THR A 175 2.45 -3.90 16.50
N ARG A 176 3.77 -4.04 16.30
CA ARG A 176 4.60 -4.67 17.33
C ARG A 176 4.44 -3.91 18.65
N CYS A 177 4.63 -4.64 19.75
CA CYS A 177 4.66 -4.03 21.08
C CYS A 177 5.76 -2.96 21.10
N ASP A 178 5.42 -1.75 21.54
CA ASP A 178 6.35 -0.61 21.55
C ASP A 178 7.52 -0.80 22.52
N ARG A 179 7.35 -1.69 23.51
CA ARG A 179 8.31 -2.03 24.56
C ARG A 179 8.40 -3.54 24.74
N CYS A 180 9.53 -3.99 25.27
CA CYS A 180 9.74 -5.38 25.65
C CYS A 180 10.22 -5.45 27.11
N GLY A 181 10.01 -6.59 27.78
CA GLY A 181 10.39 -6.80 29.19
C GLY A 181 9.51 -6.09 30.22
N VAL A 182 8.75 -5.08 29.79
CA VAL A 182 7.78 -4.32 30.57
C VAL A 182 6.43 -4.28 29.85
N ARG A 183 5.40 -3.77 30.52
CA ARG A 183 4.11 -3.46 29.88
C ARG A 183 4.31 -2.40 28.80
N GLY A 184 3.92 -2.73 27.57
CA GLY A 184 3.92 -1.85 26.43
C GLY A 184 2.51 -1.66 25.86
N GLU A 185 2.44 -0.99 24.72
CA GLU A 185 1.25 -0.72 23.95
C GLU A 185 1.37 -1.27 22.52
N GLN A 186 0.26 -1.80 22.00
CA GLN A 186 0.05 -2.01 20.57
C GLN A 186 -1.04 -1.05 20.11
N ARG A 187 -0.92 -0.62 18.86
CA ARG A 187 -1.88 0.24 18.19
C ARG A 187 -2.30 -0.40 16.89
N ARG A 188 -3.51 -0.16 16.44
CA ARG A 188 -3.93 -0.43 15.06
C ARG A 188 -4.75 0.72 14.55
N ILE A 189 -4.56 1.04 13.28
CA ILE A 189 -5.24 2.14 12.60
C ILE A 189 -6.38 1.53 11.80
N GLY A 190 -7.54 2.15 11.86
CA GLY A 190 -8.71 1.77 11.12
C GLY A 190 -9.19 2.90 10.22
N LEU A 191 -9.54 2.55 8.99
CA LEU A 191 -10.08 3.48 8.00
C LEU A 191 -11.56 3.17 7.74
N CYS A 192 -12.31 4.18 7.33
CA CYS A 192 -13.72 4.05 6.98
C CYS A 192 -13.89 3.33 5.64
N TYR A 193 -14.74 2.31 5.61
CA TYR A 193 -15.18 1.62 4.41
C TYR A 193 -16.70 1.61 4.31
N VAL A 194 -17.19 1.56 3.08
CA VAL A 194 -18.59 1.35 2.76
C VAL A 194 -18.76 0.04 2.02
N GLN A 195 -19.79 -0.71 2.39
CA GLN A 195 -20.26 -1.87 1.66
C GLN A 195 -21.61 -1.56 1.01
N SER A 196 -21.72 -1.72 -0.31
CA SER A 196 -22.99 -1.55 -1.04
C SER A 196 -22.95 -2.28 -2.38
N ALA A 197 -24.10 -2.81 -2.81
CA ALA A 197 -24.26 -3.36 -4.15
C ALA A 197 -24.34 -2.28 -5.26
N GLN A 198 -24.42 -1.00 -4.87
CA GLN A 198 -24.58 0.14 -5.80
C GLN A 198 -23.25 0.85 -6.12
N LEU A 199 -22.11 0.26 -5.76
CA LEU A 199 -20.81 0.85 -6.09
C LEU A 199 -20.55 0.84 -7.61
N ASP A 200 -19.89 1.87 -8.13
CA ASP A 200 -19.56 1.97 -9.55
C ASP A 200 -18.55 0.86 -9.95
N PRO A 201 -18.91 -0.03 -10.89
CA PRO A 201 -18.09 -1.19 -11.26
C PRO A 201 -16.77 -0.82 -11.95
N ARG A 202 -16.59 0.43 -12.41
CA ARG A 202 -15.30 0.91 -12.98
C ARG A 202 -14.18 0.94 -11.94
N TYR A 203 -14.53 0.92 -10.67
CA TYR A 203 -13.60 0.91 -9.55
C TYR A 203 -13.47 -0.51 -9.03
N ARG A 204 -12.30 -1.11 -9.22
CA ARG A 204 -11.98 -2.44 -8.72
C ARG A 204 -11.75 -2.38 -7.23
N THR A 205 -12.43 -3.27 -6.53
CA THR A 205 -12.33 -3.40 -5.09
C THR A 205 -11.66 -4.71 -4.73
N ALA A 206 -10.87 -4.72 -3.65
CA ALA A 206 -10.23 -5.95 -3.17
C ALA A 206 -11.25 -6.97 -2.65
N LEU A 207 -12.35 -6.46 -2.10
CA LEU A 207 -13.50 -7.25 -1.67
C LEU A 207 -14.73 -6.86 -2.50
N PRO A 208 -15.59 -7.81 -2.89
CA PRO A 208 -16.83 -7.51 -3.60
C PRO A 208 -17.67 -6.49 -2.83
N ASN A 209 -18.19 -5.47 -3.53
CA ASN A 209 -19.10 -4.47 -2.98
C ASN A 209 -18.53 -3.64 -1.82
N VAL A 210 -17.21 -3.57 -1.62
CA VAL A 210 -16.58 -2.82 -0.53
C VAL A 210 -15.56 -1.82 -1.08
N THR A 211 -15.68 -0.54 -0.72
CA THR A 211 -14.69 0.49 -1.09
C THR A 211 -14.44 1.45 0.07
N SER A 212 -13.34 2.20 0.00
CA SER A 212 -13.07 3.26 0.97
C SER A 212 -14.14 4.36 0.94
N CYS A 213 -14.48 4.92 2.09
CA CYS A 213 -15.58 5.88 2.24
C CYS A 213 -15.45 7.16 1.38
N GLY A 214 -14.23 7.62 1.08
CA GLY A 214 -13.97 8.76 0.19
C GLY A 214 -13.75 8.38 -1.28
N SER A 215 -13.90 7.10 -1.64
CA SER A 215 -13.75 6.60 -3.00
C SER A 215 -14.78 7.22 -3.94
N ARG A 216 -14.38 7.41 -5.20
CA ARG A 216 -15.30 7.85 -6.27
C ARG A 216 -16.27 6.77 -6.73
N ALA A 217 -16.06 5.53 -6.29
CA ALA A 217 -17.01 4.44 -6.49
C ALA A 217 -18.30 4.62 -5.67
N VAL A 218 -18.27 5.45 -4.63
CA VAL A 218 -19.40 5.67 -3.72
C VAL A 218 -20.42 6.63 -4.36
N PRO A 219 -21.69 6.22 -4.54
CA PRO A 219 -22.75 7.06 -5.05
C PRO A 219 -22.93 8.36 -4.25
N ALA A 220 -23.24 9.47 -4.93
CA ALA A 220 -23.43 10.77 -4.29
C ALA A 220 -24.42 10.80 -3.10
N PRO A 221 -25.54 10.04 -3.10
CA PRO A 221 -26.40 9.96 -1.91
C PRO A 221 -25.69 9.42 -0.66
N PHE A 222 -24.75 8.50 -0.83
CA PHE A 222 -24.03 7.85 0.27
C PHE A 222 -22.77 8.62 0.70
N GLN A 223 -22.27 9.54 -0.13
CA GLN A 223 -21.12 10.39 0.21
C GLN A 223 -21.36 11.30 1.42
N ARG A 224 -22.61 11.60 1.78
CA ARG A 224 -22.87 12.33 3.04
C ARG A 224 -22.74 11.41 4.25
N ALA A 225 -23.15 10.15 4.10
CA ALA A 225 -23.10 9.17 5.17
C ALA A 225 -21.64 8.79 5.50
N SER A 226 -20.71 8.83 4.55
CA SER A 226 -19.29 8.59 4.83
C SER A 226 -18.68 9.58 5.82
N HIS A 227 -19.23 10.80 5.95
CA HIS A 227 -18.79 11.76 6.97
C HIS A 227 -19.23 11.41 8.39
N LEU A 228 -20.15 10.45 8.56
CA LEU A 228 -20.58 9.99 9.88
C LEU A 228 -19.50 9.18 10.61
N ARG A 229 -18.45 8.76 9.89
CA ARG A 229 -17.42 7.88 10.43
C ARG A 229 -16.03 8.43 10.15
N ALA A 230 -15.34 8.80 11.23
CA ALA A 230 -13.93 9.17 11.18
C ALA A 230 -13.04 7.91 11.25
N PRO A 231 -11.78 7.99 10.78
CA PRO A 231 -10.77 6.99 11.08
C PRO A 231 -10.63 6.75 12.58
N GLU A 232 -10.18 5.56 12.95
CA GLU A 232 -10.10 5.13 14.34
C GLU A 232 -8.72 4.58 14.69
N VAL A 233 -8.30 4.72 15.95
CA VAL A 233 -7.13 4.05 16.51
C VAL A 233 -7.57 3.24 17.72
N ALA A 234 -7.36 1.94 17.65
CA ALA A 234 -7.51 1.08 18.82
C ALA A 234 -6.15 0.88 19.48
N ILE A 235 -6.10 1.00 20.81
CA ILE A 235 -4.89 0.85 21.62
C ILE A 235 -5.16 -0.23 22.67
N ARG A 236 -4.22 -1.16 22.82
CA ARG A 236 -4.25 -2.18 23.88
C ARG A 236 -2.86 -2.37 24.49
N SER A 237 -2.82 -2.89 25.70
CA SER A 237 -1.57 -3.28 26.34
C SER A 237 -1.03 -4.55 25.72
N CYS A 238 0.29 -4.69 25.77
CA CYS A 238 1.00 -5.89 25.38
C CYS A 238 2.14 -6.17 26.35
N GLN A 239 2.59 -7.42 26.35
CA GLN A 239 3.80 -7.83 27.02
C GLN A 239 4.60 -8.69 26.05
N SER A 240 5.77 -8.19 25.65
CA SER A 240 6.69 -8.89 24.75
C SER A 240 8.00 -9.17 25.46
N ARG A 241 8.63 -10.30 25.16
CA ARG A 241 9.98 -10.59 25.65
C ARG A 241 10.99 -9.81 24.83
N CYS A 242 12.01 -9.25 25.47
CA CYS A 242 13.11 -8.68 24.71
C CYS A 242 13.84 -9.80 24.00
N LEU A 243 14.02 -9.66 22.69
CA LEU A 243 14.97 -10.52 21.98
C LEU A 243 16.33 -10.28 22.63
N ALA A 244 16.94 -11.33 23.14
CA ALA A 244 18.35 -11.26 23.48
C ALA A 244 19.07 -10.74 22.25
N LYS A 245 20.00 -9.79 22.42
CA LYS A 245 20.94 -9.48 21.34
C LYS A 245 21.65 -10.79 21.04
N GLU A 246 21.21 -11.48 20.00
CA GLU A 246 22.01 -12.51 19.35
C GLU A 246 23.32 -11.79 19.02
N VAL A 247 24.37 -12.10 19.79
CA VAL A 247 25.74 -11.75 19.41
C VAL A 247 25.94 -12.53 18.13
N ALA A 248 25.67 -11.89 17.00
CA ALA A 248 25.76 -12.50 15.70
C ALA A 248 27.19 -13.03 15.55
N LYS A 249 27.37 -14.35 15.69
CA LYS A 249 28.45 -15.04 14.97
C LYS A 249 28.05 -14.97 13.50
N ALA A 250 28.35 -13.81 12.89
CA ALA A 250 27.82 -13.27 11.64
C ALA A 250 27.98 -14.15 10.39
N GLY A 251 28.48 -15.38 10.51
CA GLY A 251 28.67 -16.30 9.38
C GLY A 251 27.65 -17.44 9.26
N LEU A 252 26.98 -17.88 10.34
CA LEU A 252 26.24 -19.16 10.33
C LEU A 252 24.70 -19.04 10.18
N GLN A 253 24.10 -17.91 10.54
CA GLN A 253 22.65 -17.69 10.44
C GLN A 253 22.15 -17.37 9.03
N ALA A 254 23.04 -16.94 8.12
CA ALA A 254 22.67 -16.60 6.75
C ALA A 254 22.21 -17.82 5.95
N ILE A 255 22.78 -19.00 6.22
CA ILE A 255 22.50 -20.23 5.44
C ILE A 255 21.21 -20.91 5.92
N ALA A 256 20.96 -20.94 7.24
CA ALA A 256 19.77 -21.60 7.80
C ALA A 256 18.45 -20.89 7.43
N ASN A 257 18.47 -19.56 7.28
CA ASN A 257 17.29 -18.78 6.90
C ASN A 257 16.92 -18.88 5.41
N VAL A 258 17.87 -19.27 4.56
CA VAL A 258 17.61 -19.54 3.12
C VAL A 258 16.90 -20.89 2.96
N VAL A 259 17.25 -21.89 3.77
CA VAL A 259 16.68 -23.24 3.67
C VAL A 259 15.26 -23.34 4.26
N SER A 260 14.92 -22.57 5.30
CA SER A 260 13.60 -22.65 5.94
C SER A 260 12.47 -21.96 5.19
N LYS A 261 12.78 -21.13 4.18
CA LYS A 261 11.78 -20.37 3.39
C LYS A 261 11.29 -21.06 2.11
N VAL A 262 11.85 -22.22 1.73
CA VAL A 262 11.54 -22.88 0.45
C VAL A 262 10.24 -23.73 0.50
N GLY A 263 9.56 -23.83 1.65
CA GLY A 263 8.43 -24.76 1.81
C GLY A 263 7.09 -24.19 2.31
N GLN A 264 6.99 -22.91 2.66
CA GLN A 264 5.76 -22.38 3.27
C GLN A 264 5.07 -21.34 2.37
N LYS A 265 3.83 -21.64 1.96
CA LYS A 265 2.95 -20.65 1.33
C LYS A 265 2.65 -19.54 2.35
N PRO A 266 2.86 -18.25 2.01
CA PRO A 266 2.50 -17.16 2.90
C PRO A 266 0.99 -17.10 3.09
N TRP A 267 0.53 -17.00 4.34
CA TRP A 267 -0.86 -16.68 4.66
C TRP A 267 -1.20 -15.26 4.17
N GLN A 268 -2.33 -15.11 3.48
CA GLN A 268 -2.81 -13.84 2.94
C GLN A 268 -3.98 -13.30 3.80
N PRO A 269 -3.93 -12.05 4.28
CA PRO A 269 -5.05 -11.44 4.99
C PRO A 269 -6.25 -11.19 4.05
N PRO A 270 -7.48 -11.17 4.56
CA PRO A 270 -8.70 -11.01 3.75
C PRO A 270 -8.86 -9.62 3.10
N ILE A 271 -8.06 -8.63 3.50
CA ILE A 271 -7.95 -7.32 2.85
C ILE A 271 -6.45 -7.02 2.71
N PRO A 272 -5.97 -6.53 1.55
CA PRO A 272 -4.56 -6.19 1.38
C PRO A 272 -4.22 -4.96 2.25
N THR A 273 -3.71 -5.21 3.45
CA THR A 273 -2.89 -4.24 4.17
C THR A 273 -1.51 -4.30 3.52
N GLN A 274 -1.21 -3.33 2.65
CA GLN A 274 0.11 -3.27 2.02
C GLN A 274 1.15 -2.83 3.06
N PHE A 275 2.20 -3.65 3.19
CA PHE A 275 3.39 -3.44 4.01
C PHE A 275 4.27 -2.31 3.45
#